data_AF-A0JHJ9-F1
#
_entry.id   AF-A0JHJ9-F1
#
_cell.length_a   1.000
_cell.length_b   1.000
_cell.length_c   1.000
_cell.angle_alpha   90.00
_cell.angle_beta   90.00
_cell.angle_gamma   90.00
#
_symmetry.space_group_name_H-M   'P 1'
#
loop_
_entity.id
_entity.type
_entity.pdbx_description
1 polymer ?
#
loop_
_entity_poly.entity_id
_entity_poly.type
_entity_poly.pdbx_seq_one_letter_code
_entity_poly.pdbx_strand_id
1 'polypeptide(L)' 'ALVSIFGDDSVLQFGGGTIGHPWGNAAGACANRVALEACVKARNEGLPIEKMGREILTEAAKSCPELKVA' A
#
# COMPACT_ATOMS: atom_id res chain seq x y z
N ALA A 1 -3.96 -0.77 -7.88
CA ALA A 1 -4.62 0.22 -8.76
C ALA A 1 -3.71 1.40 -9.09
N LEU A 2 -3.34 2.26 -8.13
CA LEU A 2 -2.49 3.45 -8.39
C LEU A 2 -1.15 3.11 -9.07
N VAL A 3 -0.44 2.08 -8.57
CA VAL A 3 0.82 1.59 -9.15
C VAL A 3 0.66 1.12 -10.60
N SER A 4 -0.49 0.53 -10.95
CA SER A 4 -0.77 0.07 -12.32
C SER A 4 -1.08 1.24 -13.27
N ILE A 5 -1.68 2.32 -12.76
CA ILE A 5 -2.11 3.47 -13.56
C ILE A 5 -0.95 4.42 -13.81
N PHE A 6 -0.20 4.77 -12.76
CA PHE A 6 0.80 5.84 -12.81
C PHE A 6 2.22 5.33 -12.99
N GLY A 7 2.48 4.04 -12.73
CA GLY A 7 3.82 3.48 -12.83
C GLY A 7 4.79 4.03 -11.77
N ASP A 8 6.09 3.78 -12.01
CA ASP A 8 7.15 4.08 -11.04
C ASP A 8 7.50 5.57 -10.94
N ASP A 9 7.43 6.29 -12.05
CA ASP A 9 7.78 7.71 -12.14
C ASP A 9 6.61 8.61 -11.71
N SER A 10 6.11 8.36 -10.50
CA SER A 10 4.98 9.08 -9.93
C SER A 10 5.15 9.34 -8.43
N VAL A 11 4.45 10.37 -7.92
CA VAL A 11 4.37 10.65 -6.49
C VAL A 11 2.95 10.39 -6.01
N LEU A 12 2.79 9.42 -5.12
CA LEU A 12 1.49 9.11 -4.48
C LEU A 12 1.41 9.83 -3.14
N GLN A 13 0.63 10.92 -3.09
CA GLN A 13 0.48 11.74 -1.89
C GLN A 13 -0.68 11.27 -1.02
N PHE A 14 -0.38 10.82 0.20
CA PHE A 14 -1.37 10.39 1.19
C PHE A 14 -1.46 11.41 2.33
N GLY A 15 -2.24 12.48 2.16
CA GLY A 15 -2.45 13.50 3.20
C GLY A 15 -3.29 12.96 4.36
N GLY A 16 -4.61 12.97 4.21
CA GLY A 16 -5.54 12.37 5.19
C GLY A 16 -5.26 10.88 5.44
N GLY A 17 -4.81 10.15 4.42
CA GLY A 17 -4.42 8.73 4.53
C GLY A 17 -3.15 8.45 5.34
N THR A 18 -2.40 9.48 5.76
CA THR A 18 -1.29 9.32 6.72
C THR A 18 -1.67 9.90 8.08
N ILE A 19 -2.18 11.13 8.09
CA ILE A 19 -2.45 11.88 9.32
C ILE A 19 -3.65 11.30 10.09
N GLY A 20 -4.60 10.70 9.38
CA GLY A 20 -5.79 10.07 9.96
C GLY A 20 -5.55 8.68 10.55
N HIS A 21 -4.35 8.12 10.46
CA HIS A 21 -4.08 6.77 10.96
C HIS A 21 -4.27 6.70 12.50
N PRO A 22 -5.02 5.72 13.04
CA PRO A 22 -5.35 5.66 14.47
C PRO A 22 -4.14 5.64 15.43
N TRP A 23 -2.99 5.21 14.94
CA TRP A 23 -1.73 5.14 15.71
C TRP A 23 -0.73 6.26 15.36
N GLY A 24 -1.20 7.33 14.72
CA GLY A 24 -0.43 8.51 14.41
C GLY A 24 0.35 8.44 13.09
N ASN A 25 1.00 9.57 12.75
CA ASN A 25 1.57 9.82 11.43
C ASN A 25 2.64 8.80 11.01
N ALA A 26 3.50 8.36 11.94
CA ALA A 26 4.55 7.39 11.64
C ALA A 26 3.95 6.04 11.23
N ALA A 27 2.89 5.60 11.91
CA ALA A 27 2.19 4.38 11.57
C ALA A 27 1.45 4.50 10.23
N GLY A 28 0.79 5.63 9.97
CA GLY A 28 0.18 5.90 8.66
C GLY A 28 1.20 5.90 7.51
N ALA A 29 2.39 6.47 7.73
CA ALA A 29 3.45 6.45 6.74
C ALA A 29 3.99 5.03 6.50
N CYS A 30 4.13 4.23 7.57
CA CYS A 30 4.50 2.82 7.48
C CYS A 30 3.48 2.03 6.66
N ALA A 31 2.17 2.17 6.96
CA ALA A 31 1.09 1.51 6.24
C ALA A 31 1.13 1.82 4.73
N ASN A 32 1.23 3.10 4.37
CA ASN A 32 1.32 3.52 2.96
C ASN A 32 2.56 2.95 2.26
N ARG A 33 3.71 2.91 2.94
CA ARG A 33 4.95 2.36 2.39
C ARG A 33 4.85 0.85 2.15
N VAL A 34 4.35 0.10 3.13
CA VAL A 34 4.19 -1.36 3.01
C VAL A 34 3.17 -1.71 1.91
N ALA A 35 2.04 -0.99 1.83
CA ALA A 35 1.06 -1.18 0.77
C ALA A 35 1.66 -0.95 -0.63
N LEU A 36 2.44 0.12 -0.79
CA LEU A 36 3.10 0.46 -2.04
C LEU A 36 4.11 -0.62 -2.45
N GLU A 37 5.00 -1.01 -1.54
CA GLU A 37 6.02 -2.02 -1.83
C GLU A 37 5.41 -3.41 -2.12
N ALA A 38 4.35 -3.80 -1.41
CA ALA A 38 3.63 -5.03 -1.70
C ALA A 38 3.02 -5.02 -3.11
N CYS A 39 2.43 -3.90 -3.52
CA CYS A 39 1.90 -3.74 -4.87
C CYS A 39 3.02 -3.75 -5.92
N VAL A 40 4.13 -3.04 -5.71
CA VAL A 40 5.26 -3.03 -6.65
C VAL A 40 5.86 -4.43 -6.80
N LYS A 41 6.03 -5.16 -5.70
CA LYS A 41 6.49 -6.55 -5.73
C LYS A 41 5.57 -7.43 -6.55
N ALA A 42 4.26 -7.41 -6.26
CA ALA A 42 3.28 -8.20 -6.99
C ALA A 42 3.27 -7.88 -8.49
N ARG A 43 3.40 -6.59 -8.86
CA ARG A 43 3.53 -6.17 -10.26
C ARG A 43 4.75 -6.80 -10.92
N ASN A 44 5.90 -6.72 -10.24
CA ASN A 44 7.17 -7.21 -10.76
C ASN A 44 7.20 -8.75 -10.87
N GLU A 45 6.40 -9.45 -10.06
CA GLU A 45 6.14 -10.89 -10.16
C GLU A 45 5.09 -11.25 -11.24
N GLY A 46 4.56 -10.26 -11.96
CA GLY A 46 3.61 -10.45 -13.05
C GLY A 46 2.16 -10.70 -12.60
N LEU A 47 1.81 -10.40 -11.34
CA LEU A 47 0.46 -10.59 -10.83
C LEU A 47 -0.49 -9.48 -11.34
N PRO A 48 -1.76 -9.81 -11.65
CA PRO A 48 -2.75 -8.86 -12.12
C PRO A 48 -3.31 -8.01 -10.95
N ILE A 49 -2.65 -6.90 -10.61
CA ILE A 49 -2.97 -6.04 -9.47
C ILE A 49 -4.40 -5.49 -9.52
N GLU A 50 -4.92 -5.21 -10.71
CA GLU A 50 -6.28 -4.73 -10.91
C GLU A 50 -7.35 -5.73 -10.48
N LYS A 51 -7.03 -7.03 -10.44
CA LYS A 51 -7.92 -8.10 -9.97
C LYS A 51 -7.58 -8.53 -8.55
N MET A 52 -6.30 -8.54 -8.18
CA MET A 52 -5.79 -9.12 -6.93
C MET A 52 -5.42 -8.10 -5.85
N GLY A 53 -5.66 -6.80 -6.08
CA GLY A 53 -5.20 -5.75 -5.19
C GLY A 53 -5.61 -5.94 -3.72
N ARG A 54 -6.82 -6.45 -3.48
CA ARG A 54 -7.28 -6.76 -2.11
C ARG A 54 -6.50 -7.89 -1.48
N GLU A 55 -6.27 -9.00 -2.19
CA GLU A 55 -5.51 -10.13 -1.64
C GLU A 55 -4.07 -9.72 -1.33
N ILE A 56 -3.41 -8.99 -2.24
CA ILE A 56 -2.04 -8.50 -2.05
C ILE A 56 -1.91 -7.68 -0.78
N LEU A 57 -2.81 -6.70 -0.57
CA LEU A 57 -2.79 -5.85 0.62
C LEU A 57 -3.16 -6.63 1.89
N THR A 58 -4.11 -7.56 1.80
CA THR A 58 -4.52 -8.40 2.93
C THR A 58 -3.37 -9.33 3.37
N GLU A 59 -2.62 -9.90 2.43
CA GLU A 59 -1.45 -10.70 2.75
C GLU A 59 -0.35 -9.85 3.40
N ALA A 60 -0.05 -8.66 2.87
CA ALA A 60 0.92 -7.76 3.47
C ALA A 60 0.52 -7.31 4.89
N ALA A 61 -0.77 -7.08 5.13
CA ALA A 61 -1.31 -6.70 6.44
C ALA A 61 -1.16 -7.80 7.51
N LYS A 62 -0.91 -9.07 7.15
CA LYS A 62 -0.68 -10.13 8.13
C LYS A 62 0.61 -9.92 8.92
N SER A 63 1.62 -9.31 8.32
CA SER A 63 2.92 -9.02 8.96
C SER A 63 3.14 -7.55 9.28
N CYS A 64 2.20 -6.66 8.91
CA CYS A 64 2.26 -5.22 9.21
C CYS A 64 0.98 -4.77 9.95
N PRO A 65 1.04 -4.62 11.28
CA PRO A 65 -0.08 -4.13 12.09
C PRO A 65 -0.59 -2.76 11.66
N GLU A 66 0.29 -1.85 11.23
CA GLU A 66 -0.08 -0.52 10.76
C GLU A 66 -0.93 -0.59 9.50
N LEU A 67 -0.53 -1.40 8.51
CA LEU A 67 -1.32 -1.61 7.30
C LEU A 67 -2.65 -2.31 7.60
N LYS A 68 -2.70 -3.18 8.61
CA LYS A 68 -3.95 -3.85 9.02
C LYS A 68 -4.98 -2.90 9.63
N VAL A 69 -4.52 -1.79 10.20
CA VAL A 69 -5.37 -0.80 10.89
C VAL A 69 -5.77 0.37 9.98
N ALA A 70 -4.95 0.67 8.97
CA ALA A 70 -5.26 1.65 7.92
C ALA A 70 -6.48 1.24 7.07
#